data_AF-A0A3C0QDS7-F1
#
_entry.id   AF-A0A3C0QDS7-F1
#
_cell.length_a   1.000
_cell.length_b   1.000
_cell.length_c   1.000
_cell.angle_alpha   90.00
_cell.angle_beta   90.00
_cell.angle_gamma   90.00
#
_symmetry.space_group_name_H-M   'P 1'
#
loop_
_entity.id
_entity.type
_entity.pdbx_description
1 polymer ?
#
loop_
_entity_poly.entity_id
_entity_poly.type
_entity_poly.pdbx_seq_one_letter_code
_entity_poly.pdbx_strand_id
1 'polypeptide(L)'
;MPHIMLKRYYNRVIIFGRGNSMRKTDKGFSLVELLIVVIIIGILAGILYLVVGPSDDMVKEKACSGNRATIMLALDAYRFSNGVSKESYTLQNFIDDNYKDNISNKEVKCPSDGIYSAGTLNGREAVVCSVHGGGGTGGGDDPGGGDEPDPPGNIIPGTDTFGGDGYQAIDDWEEAIVDNHNLSFNEGQKFLSEGNYYVATTTLSNIYYSDDSSPEMSPDKWWTTQSAGGLVQFTGVSKSWDEVETGYRFYRGDILYYNGDYYVCRVEGYTGYYEVTKGEWWSNTPDLSGSAWAWYKLSS
;
A
#
# COMPACT_ATOMS: atom_id res chain seq x y z
N MET A 1 -46.33 97.86 5.62
CA MET A 1 -46.39 98.17 7.06
C MET A 1 -46.29 96.87 7.85
N PRO A 2 -45.57 96.86 8.98
CA PRO A 2 -44.95 95.67 9.57
C PRO A 2 -45.94 94.92 10.47
N HIS A 3 -45.69 93.64 10.73
CA HIS A 3 -45.41 93.21 12.10
C HIS A 3 -44.97 91.74 12.17
N ILE A 4 -43.72 91.60 12.59
CA ILE A 4 -43.19 90.48 13.35
C ILE A 4 -44.08 90.23 14.57
N MET A 5 -44.42 88.97 14.83
CA MET A 5 -44.55 88.43 16.19
C MET A 5 -44.17 86.94 16.19
N LEU A 6 -42.96 86.69 16.66
CA LEU A 6 -42.52 85.40 17.18
C LEU A 6 -43.33 85.05 18.43
N LYS A 7 -43.73 83.78 18.58
CA LYS A 7 -43.69 83.10 19.87
C LYS A 7 -43.64 81.59 19.70
N ARG A 8 -42.50 81.03 20.14
CA ARG A 8 -42.27 79.61 20.45
C ARG A 8 -43.38 79.10 21.38
N TYR A 9 -43.72 77.80 21.32
CA TYR A 9 -43.63 76.88 22.47
C TYR A 9 -43.91 75.43 22.05
N TYR A 10 -43.03 74.54 22.48
CA TYR A 10 -43.10 73.08 22.38
C TYR A 10 -44.31 72.51 23.14
N ASN A 11 -44.96 71.45 22.64
CA ASN A 11 -45.03 70.17 23.36
C ASN A 11 -45.64 69.02 22.55
N ARG A 12 -45.04 67.83 22.76
CA ARG A 12 -45.40 66.51 22.24
C ARG A 12 -46.73 66.01 22.81
N VAL A 13 -47.56 65.37 21.97
CA VAL A 13 -48.29 64.14 22.30
C VAL A 13 -48.49 63.35 20.99
N ILE A 14 -47.75 62.24 20.80
CA ILE A 14 -48.09 61.25 19.77
C ILE A 14 -49.00 60.22 20.44
N ILE A 15 -50.20 60.08 19.89
CA ILE A 15 -51.29 59.23 20.36
C ILE A 15 -50.98 57.75 20.08
N PHE A 16 -51.24 56.91 21.08
CA PHE A 16 -51.10 55.46 21.06
C PHE A 16 -51.91 54.81 19.93
N GLY A 17 -51.24 54.26 18.93
CA GLY A 17 -51.79 53.26 18.01
C GLY A 17 -51.88 51.90 18.67
N ARG A 18 -53.11 51.38 18.80
CA ARG A 18 -53.42 50.04 19.32
C ARG A 18 -53.01 48.97 18.30
N GLY A 19 -51.75 48.55 18.34
CA GLY A 19 -51.26 47.36 17.62
C GLY A 19 -51.65 46.09 18.38
N ASN A 20 -52.50 45.25 17.78
CA ASN A 20 -52.81 43.92 18.30
C ASN A 20 -51.57 43.03 18.12
N SER A 21 -50.70 43.00 19.13
CA SER A 21 -49.55 42.09 19.16
C SER A 21 -50.06 40.66 19.33
N MET A 22 -50.10 39.90 18.23
CA MET A 22 -50.04 38.44 18.33
C MET A 22 -48.70 38.10 18.98
N ARG A 23 -48.71 37.80 20.28
CA ARG A 23 -47.57 37.21 20.97
C ARG A 23 -47.30 35.85 20.31
N LYS A 24 -46.33 35.78 19.41
CA LYS A 24 -45.70 34.51 19.05
C LYS A 24 -45.04 34.02 20.33
N THR A 25 -45.60 32.96 20.92
CA THR A 25 -44.94 32.22 21.97
C THR A 25 -43.75 31.51 21.34
N ASP A 26 -42.56 32.08 21.48
CA ASP A 26 -41.32 31.39 21.15
C ASP A 26 -41.17 30.25 22.16
N LYS A 27 -41.49 29.04 21.72
CA LYS A 27 -41.27 27.82 22.50
C LYS A 27 -39.75 27.62 22.55
N GLY A 28 -39.14 27.87 23.70
CA GLY A 28 -37.73 27.56 23.94
C GLY A 28 -37.50 26.06 23.87
N PHE A 29 -36.45 25.67 23.15
CA PHE A 29 -35.99 24.29 23.03
C PHE A 29 -35.66 23.72 24.43
N SER A 30 -36.09 22.51 24.74
CA SER A 30 -35.74 21.84 25.99
C SER A 30 -34.26 21.42 25.96
N LEU A 31 -33.57 21.51 27.10
CA LEU A 31 -32.20 20.99 27.24
C LEU A 31 -32.13 19.49 26.90
N VAL A 32 -33.20 18.75 27.20
CA VAL A 32 -33.29 17.32 26.89
C VAL A 32 -33.43 17.06 25.39
N GLU A 33 -34.15 17.93 24.67
CA GLU A 33 -34.29 17.81 23.22
C GLU A 33 -32.94 18.02 22.53
N LEU A 34 -32.14 18.98 23.00
CA LEU A 34 -30.79 19.19 22.46
C LEU A 34 -29.86 18.02 22.81
N LEU A 35 -29.97 17.46 24.03
CA LEU A 35 -29.14 16.35 24.49
C LEU A 35 -29.33 15.09 23.63
N ILE A 36 -30.58 14.73 23.33
CA ILE A 36 -30.86 13.55 22.51
C ILE A 36 -30.29 13.72 21.10
N VAL A 37 -30.36 14.94 20.54
CA VAL A 37 -29.83 15.23 19.20
C VAL A 37 -28.31 15.04 19.15
N VAL A 38 -27.56 15.52 20.14
CA VAL A 38 -26.10 15.34 20.15
C VAL A 38 -25.69 13.88 20.37
N ILE A 39 -26.47 13.10 21.14
CA ILE A 39 -26.27 11.66 21.30
C ILE A 39 -26.47 10.94 19.96
N ILE A 40 -27.57 11.24 19.25
CA ILE A 40 -27.85 10.62 17.94
C ILE A 40 -26.76 11.00 16.93
N ILE A 41 -26.36 12.27 16.87
CA ILE A 41 -25.27 12.70 15.97
C ILE A 41 -23.95 12.00 16.33
N GLY A 42 -23.65 11.82 17.62
CA GLY A 42 -22.44 11.10 18.06
C GLY A 42 -22.43 9.63 17.62
N ILE A 43 -23.56 8.93 17.74
CA ILE A 43 -23.69 7.53 17.29
C ILE A 43 -23.58 7.45 15.76
N LEU A 44 -24.28 8.33 15.04
CA LEU A 44 -24.24 8.36 13.57
C LEU A 44 -22.83 8.69 13.05
N ALA A 45 -22.13 9.63 13.68
CA ALA A 45 -20.75 9.96 13.33
C ALA A 45 -19.79 8.79 13.62
N GLY A 46 -19.99 8.07 14.73
CA GLY A 46 -19.19 6.89 15.07
C GLY A 46 -19.33 5.75 14.07
N ILE A 47 -20.55 5.46 13.60
CA ILE A 47 -20.78 4.43 12.57
C ILE A 47 -20.17 4.87 11.24
N LEU A 48 -20.30 6.15 10.87
CA LEU A 48 -19.78 6.68 9.62
C LEU A 48 -18.26 6.52 9.49
N TYR A 49 -17.52 6.64 10.60
CA TYR A 49 -16.07 6.47 10.62
C TYR A 49 -15.64 5.06 10.20
N LEU A 50 -16.37 4.02 10.64
CA LEU A 50 -16.09 2.63 10.28
C LEU A 50 -16.46 2.29 8.82
N VAL A 51 -17.24 3.13 8.16
CA VAL A 51 -17.70 2.94 6.77
C VAL A 51 -16.79 3.64 5.77
N VAL A 52 -15.76 4.36 6.22
CA VAL A 52 -14.75 4.94 5.32
C VAL A 52 -13.87 3.82 4.78
N GLY A 53 -14.27 3.29 3.63
CA GLY A 53 -13.50 2.31 2.87
C GLY A 53 -12.30 2.94 2.14
N PRO A 54 -11.44 2.09 1.56
CA PRO A 54 -10.32 2.52 0.73
C PRO A 54 -10.77 3.43 -0.42
N SER A 55 -9.91 4.39 -0.81
CA SER A 55 -10.20 5.30 -1.93
C SER A 55 -10.32 4.53 -3.25
N ASP A 56 -11.18 5.01 -4.14
CA ASP A 56 -11.40 4.39 -5.46
C ASP A 56 -10.10 4.25 -6.27
N ASP A 57 -9.20 5.23 -6.16
CA ASP A 57 -7.89 5.21 -6.81
C ASP A 57 -6.99 4.09 -6.27
N MET A 58 -6.99 3.87 -4.95
CA MET A 58 -6.23 2.77 -4.35
C MET A 58 -6.77 1.40 -4.74
N VAL A 59 -8.10 1.26 -4.85
CA VAL A 59 -8.73 0.01 -5.32
C VAL A 59 -8.32 -0.28 -6.76
N LYS A 60 -8.37 0.74 -7.63
CA LYS A 60 -7.96 0.61 -9.04
C LYS A 60 -6.49 0.29 -9.20
N GLU A 61 -5.63 0.88 -8.37
CA GLU A 61 -4.20 0.60 -8.36
C GLU A 61 -3.91 -0.84 -7.90
N LYS A 62 -4.52 -1.31 -6.81
CA LYS A 62 -4.39 -2.70 -6.34
C LYS A 62 -4.83 -3.71 -7.40
N ALA A 63 -5.98 -3.49 -8.02
CA ALA A 63 -6.47 -4.34 -9.09
C ALA A 63 -5.56 -4.29 -10.34
N CYS A 64 -5.05 -3.12 -10.71
CA CYS A 64 -4.05 -3.01 -11.77
C CYS A 64 -2.78 -3.78 -11.42
N SER A 65 -2.37 -3.80 -10.16
CA SER A 65 -1.22 -4.57 -9.69
C SER A 65 -1.42 -6.08 -9.83
N GLY A 66 -2.56 -6.62 -9.37
CA GLY A 66 -2.91 -8.04 -9.51
C GLY A 66 -3.00 -8.48 -10.97
N ASN A 67 -3.57 -7.63 -11.84
CA ASN A 67 -3.60 -7.85 -13.27
C ASN A 67 -2.20 -8.00 -13.88
N ARG A 68 -1.23 -7.17 -13.49
CA ARG A 68 0.17 -7.29 -13.99
C ARG A 68 0.81 -8.60 -13.57
N ALA A 69 0.58 -9.06 -12.34
CA ALA A 69 1.07 -10.35 -11.86
C ALA A 69 0.43 -11.52 -12.63
N THR A 70 -0.88 -11.45 -12.88
CA THR A 70 -1.61 -12.44 -13.67
C THR A 70 -1.04 -12.55 -15.10
N ILE A 71 -0.71 -11.42 -15.73
CA ILE A 71 -0.07 -11.40 -17.04
C ILE A 71 1.31 -12.09 -17.02
N MET A 72 2.11 -11.84 -15.99
CA MET A 72 3.42 -12.51 -15.83
C MET A 72 3.26 -14.02 -15.60
N LEU A 73 2.30 -14.44 -14.78
CA LEU A 73 2.00 -15.85 -14.55
C LEU A 73 1.56 -16.56 -15.84
N ALA A 74 0.70 -15.90 -16.63
CA ALA A 74 0.25 -16.43 -17.90
C ALA A 74 1.41 -16.59 -18.90
N LEU A 75 2.37 -15.66 -18.91
CA LEU A 75 3.59 -15.78 -19.69
C LEU A 75 4.44 -16.98 -19.24
N ASP A 76 4.65 -17.16 -17.94
CA ASP A 76 5.44 -18.27 -17.42
C ASP A 76 4.77 -19.62 -17.72
N ALA A 77 3.45 -19.71 -17.56
CA ALA A 77 2.67 -20.88 -17.94
C ALA A 77 2.74 -21.18 -19.46
N TYR A 78 2.71 -20.14 -20.29
CA TYR A 78 2.88 -20.28 -21.74
C TYR A 78 4.28 -20.80 -22.10
N ARG A 79 5.33 -20.25 -21.48
CA ARG A 79 6.72 -20.69 -21.69
C ARG A 79 6.90 -22.15 -21.30
N PHE A 80 6.35 -22.52 -20.14
CA PHE A 80 6.39 -23.89 -19.65
C PHE A 80 5.66 -24.88 -20.57
N SER A 81 4.43 -24.58 -20.96
CA SER A 81 3.61 -25.46 -21.79
C SER A 81 4.15 -25.64 -23.21
N ASN A 82 4.80 -24.61 -23.77
CA ASN A 82 5.37 -24.66 -25.13
C ASN A 82 6.87 -25.02 -25.15
N GLY A 83 7.51 -25.20 -23.98
CA GLY A 83 8.94 -25.51 -23.89
C GLY A 83 9.84 -24.41 -24.47
N VAL A 84 9.40 -23.15 -24.44
CA VAL A 84 10.15 -22.00 -24.96
C VAL A 84 10.82 -21.25 -23.82
N SER A 85 12.07 -20.85 -24.02
CA SER A 85 12.84 -20.09 -23.03
C SER A 85 12.57 -18.59 -23.13
N LYS A 86 12.97 -17.85 -22.09
CA LYS A 86 12.87 -16.37 -22.05
C LYS A 86 13.58 -15.68 -23.22
N GLU A 87 14.68 -16.26 -23.72
CA GLU A 87 15.45 -15.74 -24.85
C GLU A 87 14.73 -15.93 -26.18
N SER A 88 13.97 -17.02 -26.32
CA SER A 88 13.23 -17.35 -27.54
C SER A 88 11.83 -16.74 -27.60
N TYR A 89 11.20 -16.52 -26.44
CA TYR A 89 9.88 -15.92 -26.32
C TYR A 89 9.84 -14.92 -25.16
N THR A 90 9.99 -13.63 -25.47
CA THR A 90 10.12 -12.54 -24.51
C THR A 90 8.76 -12.06 -24.00
N LEU A 91 8.74 -11.31 -22.90
CA LEU A 91 7.54 -10.61 -22.42
C LEU A 91 6.98 -9.67 -23.50
N GLN A 92 7.85 -9.02 -24.29
CA GLN A 92 7.40 -8.17 -25.39
C GLN A 92 6.61 -8.97 -26.43
N ASN A 93 7.06 -10.17 -26.80
CA ASN A 93 6.33 -11.03 -27.73
C ASN A 93 4.95 -11.39 -27.19
N PHE A 94 4.88 -11.73 -25.90
CA PHE A 94 3.61 -12.11 -25.26
C PHE A 94 2.61 -10.96 -25.18
N ILE A 95 3.08 -9.75 -24.83
CA ILE A 95 2.26 -8.53 -24.85
C ILE A 95 1.81 -8.21 -26.27
N ASP A 96 2.69 -8.38 -27.25
CA ASP A 96 2.38 -8.11 -28.65
C ASP A 96 1.37 -9.10 -29.24
N ASP A 97 1.46 -10.37 -28.87
CA ASP A 97 0.59 -11.42 -29.39
C ASP A 97 -0.81 -11.39 -28.75
N ASN A 98 -0.91 -11.01 -27.47
CA ASN A 98 -2.13 -11.17 -26.68
C ASN A 98 -2.80 -9.85 -26.24
N TYR A 99 -2.06 -8.73 -26.24
CA TYR A 99 -2.52 -7.47 -25.60
C TYR A 99 -2.41 -6.22 -26.50
N LYS A 100 -1.84 -6.30 -27.71
CA LYS A 100 -1.62 -5.15 -28.61
C LYS A 100 -2.87 -4.62 -29.31
N ASP A 101 -3.95 -5.41 -29.38
CA ASP A 101 -5.17 -5.01 -30.08
C ASP A 101 -6.26 -4.52 -29.09
N ASN A 102 -6.51 -3.21 -29.12
CA ASN A 102 -7.50 -2.47 -28.33
C ASN A 102 -8.98 -2.91 -28.50
N ILE A 103 -9.24 -4.06 -29.14
CA ILE A 103 -10.59 -4.54 -29.45
C ILE A 103 -10.83 -6.03 -29.08
N SER A 104 -9.83 -6.78 -28.57
CA SER A 104 -10.10 -8.15 -28.08
C SER A 104 -9.35 -8.62 -26.82
N ASN A 105 -9.02 -7.75 -25.87
CA ASN A 105 -8.67 -8.21 -24.52
C ASN A 105 -9.93 -8.72 -23.81
N LYS A 106 -10.16 -10.03 -23.85
CA LYS A 106 -11.27 -10.68 -23.11
C LYS A 106 -10.91 -11.07 -21.68
N GLU A 107 -9.64 -11.05 -21.28
CA GLU A 107 -9.23 -11.62 -19.98
C GLU A 107 -8.83 -10.58 -18.92
N VAL A 108 -8.02 -9.56 -19.23
CA VAL A 108 -7.54 -8.62 -18.19
C VAL A 108 -7.38 -7.17 -18.71
N LYS A 109 -7.98 -6.18 -18.03
CA LYS A 109 -7.90 -4.74 -18.36
C LYS A 109 -7.57 -3.90 -17.13
N CYS A 110 -6.78 -2.85 -17.30
CA CYS A 110 -6.54 -1.90 -16.23
C CYS A 110 -7.85 -1.17 -15.85
N PRO A 111 -8.22 -1.11 -14.55
CA PRO A 111 -9.43 -0.40 -14.09
C PRO A 111 -9.44 1.12 -14.34
N SER A 112 -8.26 1.70 -14.59
CA SER A 112 -8.08 3.11 -14.93
C SER A 112 -7.82 3.32 -16.43
N ASP A 113 -8.24 2.36 -17.27
CA ASP A 113 -8.07 2.38 -18.73
C ASP A 113 -6.61 2.51 -19.22
N GLY A 114 -5.66 2.09 -18.38
CA GLY A 114 -4.25 2.03 -18.72
C GLY A 114 -3.88 0.88 -19.66
N ILE A 115 -2.81 1.09 -20.43
CA ILE A 115 -2.26 0.09 -21.36
C ILE A 115 -1.12 -0.66 -20.66
N TYR A 116 -1.10 -1.98 -20.79
CA TYR A 116 0.01 -2.82 -20.33
C TYR A 116 1.09 -2.94 -21.40
N SER A 117 2.35 -2.75 -21.01
CA SER A 117 3.53 -2.87 -21.86
C SER A 117 4.61 -3.71 -21.20
N ALA A 118 5.51 -4.27 -22.00
CA ALA A 118 6.69 -4.92 -21.47
C ALA A 118 7.70 -3.85 -21.03
N GLY A 119 8.23 -4.01 -19.82
CA GLY A 119 9.28 -3.17 -19.27
C GLY A 119 10.32 -3.99 -18.51
N THR A 120 11.20 -3.30 -17.82
CA THR A 120 12.23 -3.91 -16.98
C THR A 120 12.28 -3.21 -15.64
N LEU A 121 12.23 -3.97 -14.55
CA LEU A 121 12.43 -3.49 -13.19
C LEU A 121 13.56 -4.30 -12.57
N ASN A 122 14.57 -3.62 -12.04
CA ASN A 122 15.76 -4.26 -11.45
C ASN A 122 16.42 -5.32 -12.36
N GLY A 123 16.40 -5.10 -13.68
CA GLY A 123 16.99 -6.02 -14.67
C GLY A 123 16.14 -7.25 -15.00
N ARG A 124 14.91 -7.37 -14.47
CA ARG A 124 13.95 -8.44 -14.80
C ARG A 124 12.79 -7.93 -15.64
N GLU A 125 12.21 -8.81 -16.45
CA GLU A 125 11.00 -8.51 -17.21
C GLU A 125 9.88 -8.16 -16.24
N ALA A 126 9.18 -7.05 -16.50
CA ALA A 126 8.06 -6.61 -15.70
C ALA A 126 6.98 -6.05 -16.61
N VAL A 127 5.72 -6.31 -16.28
CA VAL A 127 4.60 -5.64 -16.94
C VAL A 127 4.47 -4.24 -16.37
N VAL A 128 4.39 -3.23 -17.23
CA VAL A 128 4.22 -1.83 -16.85
C VAL A 128 2.85 -1.36 -17.32
N CYS A 129 2.15 -0.60 -16.49
CA CYS A 129 0.92 0.08 -16.83
C CYS A 129 1.20 1.55 -17.15
N SER A 130 0.57 2.10 -18.19
CA SER A 130 0.69 3.51 -18.53
C SER A 130 0.13 4.48 -17.48
N VAL A 131 -0.70 4.00 -16.56
CA VAL A 131 -1.34 4.80 -15.51
C VAL A 131 -0.69 4.58 -14.14
N HIS A 132 -0.49 3.32 -13.74
CA HIS A 132 0.01 2.94 -12.40
C HIS A 132 1.47 2.43 -12.39
N GLY A 133 2.24 2.71 -13.44
CA GLY A 133 3.67 2.35 -13.54
C GLY A 133 3.92 0.83 -13.55
N GLY A 134 5.12 0.41 -13.12
CA GLY A 134 5.52 -1.01 -13.08
C GLY A 134 5.77 -1.56 -11.67
N GLY A 135 5.99 -0.69 -10.68
CA GLY A 135 6.56 -1.05 -9.38
C GLY A 135 5.58 -1.60 -8.34
N GLY A 136 4.35 -1.95 -8.70
CA GLY A 136 3.40 -2.49 -7.72
C GLY A 136 3.42 -4.01 -7.70
N THR A 137 3.60 -4.53 -6.50
CA THR A 137 3.58 -5.92 -6.10
C THR A 137 2.16 -6.49 -6.27
N GLY A 138 2.01 -7.49 -7.12
CA GLY A 138 0.72 -8.14 -7.39
C GLY A 138 0.66 -9.49 -6.69
N GLY A 139 -0.29 -9.65 -5.76
CA GLY A 139 -0.74 -10.94 -5.25
C GLY A 139 -1.94 -11.40 -6.06
N GLY A 140 -1.99 -12.71 -6.37
CA GLY A 140 -3.05 -13.32 -7.16
C GLY A 140 -4.38 -13.39 -6.41
N ASP A 141 -5.47 -13.29 -7.14
CA ASP A 141 -6.82 -13.63 -6.70
C ASP A 141 -7.06 -15.13 -6.90
N ASP A 142 -7.06 -15.88 -5.79
CA ASP A 142 -7.56 -17.24 -5.75
C ASP A 142 -9.10 -17.21 -5.86
N PRO A 143 -9.74 -17.93 -6.81
CA PRO A 143 -11.18 -17.95 -6.94
C PRO A 143 -11.77 -18.98 -5.96
N GLY A 144 -11.93 -18.60 -4.69
CA GLY A 144 -12.51 -19.47 -3.67
C GLY A 144 -13.19 -18.68 -2.57
N GLY A 145 -14.53 -18.70 -2.55
CA GLY A 145 -15.32 -18.01 -1.53
C GLY A 145 -15.16 -18.59 -0.12
N GLY A 146 -15.16 -17.69 0.85
CA GLY A 146 -15.41 -17.94 2.27
C GLY A 146 -16.11 -16.72 2.86
N ASP A 147 -17.27 -16.94 3.45
CA ASP A 147 -18.10 -15.92 4.09
C ASP A 147 -17.48 -15.49 5.43
N GLU A 148 -16.61 -14.48 5.41
CA GLU A 148 -16.27 -13.61 6.56
C GLU A 148 -15.51 -12.38 6.03
N PRO A 149 -15.84 -11.14 6.40
CA PRO A 149 -15.10 -9.98 5.93
C PRO A 149 -13.82 -9.85 6.74
N ASP A 150 -12.73 -10.45 6.24
CA ASP A 150 -11.38 -10.07 6.64
C ASP A 150 -11.17 -8.57 6.35
N PRO A 151 -10.50 -7.83 7.25
CA PRO A 151 -10.26 -6.40 7.07
C PRO A 151 -9.52 -6.14 5.75
N PRO A 152 -9.74 -4.98 5.09
CA PRO A 152 -9.22 -4.70 3.75
C PRO A 152 -7.71 -4.97 3.68
N GLY A 153 -7.35 -5.99 2.88
CA GLY A 153 -6.07 -6.69 2.92
C GLY A 153 -4.83 -5.82 2.69
N ASN A 154 -3.91 -5.93 3.63
CA ASN A 154 -2.51 -5.52 3.54
C ASN A 154 -1.58 -6.75 3.55
N ILE A 155 -2.00 -7.85 2.91
CA ILE A 155 -1.12 -9.02 2.75
C ILE A 155 0.07 -8.63 1.88
N ILE A 156 1.27 -8.88 2.37
CA ILE A 156 2.53 -8.64 1.68
C ILE A 156 2.59 -9.61 0.49
N PRO A 157 2.63 -9.12 -0.76
CA PRO A 157 2.58 -10.01 -1.92
C PRO A 157 3.76 -10.96 -1.98
N GLY A 158 3.51 -12.21 -2.34
CA GLY A 158 4.53 -13.25 -2.42
C GLY A 158 4.73 -14.04 -1.12
N THR A 159 4.04 -13.66 -0.04
CA THR A 159 4.12 -14.34 1.25
C THR A 159 3.01 -15.36 1.52
N ASP A 160 2.10 -15.52 0.57
CA ASP A 160 0.97 -16.43 0.54
C ASP A 160 1.10 -17.48 -0.59
N THR A 161 2.14 -17.36 -1.43
CA THR A 161 2.26 -18.10 -2.69
C THR A 161 2.52 -19.61 -2.53
N PHE A 162 3.19 -20.01 -1.45
CA PHE A 162 3.65 -21.39 -1.23
C PHE A 162 3.10 -22.01 0.07
N GLY A 163 2.10 -21.35 0.68
CA GLY A 163 1.41 -21.79 1.89
C GLY A 163 1.27 -20.69 2.94
N GLY A 164 0.34 -20.88 3.88
CA GLY A 164 -0.05 -19.89 4.89
C GLY A 164 -0.95 -18.78 4.33
N ASP A 165 -1.47 -17.93 5.21
CA ASP A 165 -2.41 -16.85 4.86
C ASP A 165 -1.72 -15.54 4.42
N GLY A 166 -0.39 -15.58 4.26
CA GLY A 166 0.44 -14.40 4.02
C GLY A 166 0.75 -13.58 5.28
N TYR A 167 1.81 -12.77 5.21
CA TYR A 167 2.13 -11.81 6.27
C TYR A 167 1.40 -10.50 6.01
N GLN A 168 0.79 -9.95 7.04
CA GLN A 168 0.13 -8.66 6.96
C GLN A 168 1.11 -7.53 7.30
N ALA A 169 0.99 -6.41 6.60
CA ALA A 169 1.64 -5.16 6.94
C ALA A 169 0.63 -4.16 7.55
N ILE A 170 1.09 -3.36 8.49
CA ILE A 170 0.28 -2.31 9.10
C ILE A 170 0.47 -1.03 8.27
N ASP A 171 -0.61 -0.29 8.02
CA ASP A 171 -0.57 1.01 7.32
C ASP A 171 -0.29 2.13 8.34
N ASP A 172 0.92 2.11 8.91
CA ASP A 172 1.32 2.91 10.07
C ASP A 172 2.74 3.51 9.94
N TRP A 173 3.25 3.71 8.72
CA TRP A 173 4.61 4.25 8.54
C TRP A 173 4.86 5.54 9.34
N GLU A 174 3.86 6.42 9.40
CA GLU A 174 3.95 7.66 10.18
C GLU A 174 4.15 7.43 11.68
N GLU A 175 3.71 6.29 12.23
CA GLU A 175 3.95 5.94 13.64
C GLU A 175 5.41 5.56 13.91
N ALA A 176 6.16 5.16 12.87
CA ALA A 176 7.59 4.93 13.00
C ALA A 176 8.36 6.24 13.20
N ILE A 177 7.81 7.39 12.82
CA ILE A 177 8.47 8.70 12.96
C ILE A 177 8.24 9.23 14.38
N VAL A 178 9.26 9.11 15.24
CA VAL A 178 9.14 9.50 16.66
C VAL A 178 9.50 10.96 16.91
N ASP A 179 10.29 11.57 16.05
CA ASP A 179 10.56 13.01 16.02
C ASP A 179 11.09 13.43 14.63
N ASN A 180 11.46 14.71 14.48
CA ASN A 180 11.93 15.29 13.21
C ASN A 180 13.17 14.63 12.58
N HIS A 181 13.89 13.77 13.31
CA HIS A 181 15.12 13.15 12.83
C HIS A 181 15.25 11.67 13.19
N ASN A 182 14.25 11.04 13.80
CA ASN A 182 14.37 9.66 14.30
C ASN A 182 13.20 8.78 13.88
N LEU A 183 13.55 7.59 13.39
CA LEU A 183 12.63 6.48 13.14
C LEU A 183 12.78 5.41 14.24
N SER A 184 11.67 4.88 14.74
CA SER A 184 11.67 3.80 15.73
C SER A 184 10.67 2.72 15.34
N PHE A 185 11.14 1.49 15.28
CA PHE A 185 10.33 0.32 14.97
C PHE A 185 10.94 -0.93 15.59
N ASN A 186 10.12 -1.95 15.77
CA ASN A 186 10.58 -3.25 16.28
C ASN A 186 11.12 -4.12 15.15
N GLU A 187 12.08 -4.99 15.47
CA GLU A 187 12.52 -6.03 14.54
C GLU A 187 11.32 -6.89 14.12
N GLY A 188 11.15 -7.09 12.81
CA GLY A 188 10.06 -7.85 12.22
C GLY A 188 8.75 -7.08 12.04
N GLN A 189 8.69 -5.82 12.44
CA GLN A 189 7.55 -4.96 12.15
C GLN A 189 7.43 -4.73 10.64
N LYS A 190 6.20 -4.86 10.10
CA LYS A 190 5.90 -4.74 8.68
C LYS A 190 5.05 -3.51 8.42
N PHE A 191 5.41 -2.74 7.41
CA PHE A 191 4.82 -1.46 7.09
C PHE A 191 4.27 -1.45 5.67
N LEU A 192 3.16 -0.76 5.48
CA LEU A 192 2.67 -0.28 4.20
C LEU A 192 2.94 1.24 4.12
N SER A 193 3.59 1.68 3.05
CA SER A 193 3.81 3.10 2.77
C SER A 193 3.74 3.32 1.27
N GLU A 194 2.88 4.24 0.83
CA GLU A 194 2.70 4.60 -0.59
C GLU A 194 2.53 3.37 -1.51
N GLY A 195 1.78 2.35 -1.06
CA GLY A 195 1.52 1.13 -1.83
C GLY A 195 2.68 0.11 -1.83
N ASN A 196 3.78 0.40 -1.13
CA ASN A 196 4.93 -0.49 -0.99
C ASN A 196 4.98 -1.13 0.39
N TYR A 197 5.47 -2.36 0.45
CA TYR A 197 5.57 -3.13 1.68
C TYR A 197 7.02 -3.16 2.17
N TYR A 198 7.20 -3.07 3.48
CA TYR A 198 8.52 -3.06 4.11
C TYR A 198 8.54 -3.95 5.34
N VAL A 199 9.72 -4.45 5.69
CA VAL A 199 9.97 -5.11 6.98
C VAL A 199 11.24 -4.55 7.63
N ALA A 200 11.15 -4.28 8.92
CA ALA A 200 12.29 -3.94 9.75
C ALA A 200 13.11 -5.21 10.04
N THR A 201 14.35 -5.27 9.58
CA THR A 201 15.23 -6.45 9.82
C THR A 201 16.33 -6.18 10.85
N THR A 202 16.25 -5.05 11.56
CA THR A 202 17.23 -4.60 12.54
C THR A 202 16.67 -4.58 13.94
N THR A 203 17.53 -4.80 14.91
CA THR A 203 17.26 -4.57 16.34
C THR A 203 17.52 -3.13 16.77
N LEU A 204 18.03 -2.28 15.87
CA LEU A 204 18.35 -0.89 16.18
C LEU A 204 17.07 -0.06 16.29
N SER A 205 16.85 0.53 17.46
CA SER A 205 15.86 1.59 17.69
C SER A 205 16.47 2.97 17.40
N ASN A 206 15.65 3.95 17.00
CA ASN A 206 16.04 5.35 16.79
C ASN A 206 17.06 5.56 15.66
N ILE A 207 16.68 5.14 14.46
CA ILE A 207 17.44 5.39 13.23
C ILE A 207 17.37 6.87 12.90
N TYR A 208 18.53 7.51 12.83
CA TYR A 208 18.63 8.93 12.51
C TYR A 208 18.50 9.18 11.00
N TYR A 209 17.66 10.16 10.62
CA TYR A 209 17.54 10.70 9.26
C TYR A 209 17.69 12.24 9.28
N SER A 210 18.19 12.83 8.18
CA SER A 210 18.39 14.29 8.09
C SER A 210 17.18 15.02 7.51
N ASP A 211 16.76 14.63 6.31
CA ASP A 211 15.73 15.35 5.53
C ASP A 211 14.70 14.42 4.91
N ASP A 212 15.05 13.14 4.71
CA ASP A 212 14.21 12.14 4.07
C ASP A 212 13.94 10.99 5.04
N SER A 213 12.74 10.98 5.61
CA SER A 213 12.23 9.88 6.43
C SER A 213 11.61 8.77 5.60
N SER A 214 11.49 8.89 4.27
CA SER A 214 10.80 7.88 3.46
C SER A 214 11.43 6.49 3.64
N PRO A 215 10.62 5.42 3.70
CA PRO A 215 11.13 4.05 3.75
C PRO A 215 11.62 3.57 2.37
N GLU A 216 11.39 4.33 1.30
CA GLU A 216 11.84 4.01 -0.06
C GLU A 216 13.35 3.78 -0.09
N MET A 217 13.80 2.72 -0.77
CA MET A 217 15.21 2.40 -0.83
C MET A 217 15.99 3.47 -1.62
N SER A 218 17.06 4.01 -1.03
CA SER A 218 17.93 4.99 -1.68
C SER A 218 19.40 4.72 -1.35
N PRO A 219 20.33 4.89 -2.31
CA PRO A 219 21.76 4.73 -2.05
C PRO A 219 22.28 5.65 -0.95
N ASP A 220 21.61 6.78 -0.69
CA ASP A 220 21.99 7.77 0.33
C ASP A 220 21.43 7.43 1.73
N LYS A 221 20.47 6.49 1.81
CA LYS A 221 19.81 6.08 3.05
C LYS A 221 20.40 4.76 3.56
N TRP A 222 21.35 4.87 4.48
CA TRP A 222 22.09 3.72 5.01
C TRP A 222 21.17 2.63 5.59
N TRP A 223 20.05 3.02 6.23
CA TRP A 223 19.09 2.10 6.84
C TRP A 223 18.27 1.33 5.81
N THR A 224 18.27 1.73 4.54
CA THR A 224 17.59 0.98 3.48
C THR A 224 18.56 0.13 2.66
N THR A 225 19.87 0.31 2.83
CA THR A 225 20.90 -0.25 1.94
C THR A 225 21.99 -1.08 2.63
N GLN A 226 22.20 -0.97 3.94
CA GLN A 226 23.21 -1.77 4.65
C GLN A 226 22.75 -3.20 5.00
N SER A 227 23.71 -4.12 5.21
CA SER A 227 23.44 -5.46 5.71
C SER A 227 22.85 -5.38 7.13
N ALA A 228 21.82 -6.19 7.39
CA ALA A 228 21.19 -6.38 8.70
C ALA A 228 20.56 -5.14 9.39
N GLY A 229 20.78 -3.93 8.89
CA GLY A 229 20.47 -2.68 9.59
C GLY A 229 19.44 -1.81 8.88
N GLY A 230 18.16 -2.03 9.13
CA GLY A 230 17.10 -1.04 8.92
C GLY A 230 15.86 -1.67 8.30
N LEU A 231 15.48 -1.20 7.11
CA LEU A 231 14.28 -1.57 6.39
C LEU A 231 14.62 -2.29 5.08
N VAL A 232 13.79 -3.27 4.75
CA VAL A 232 13.81 -3.99 3.47
C VAL A 232 12.45 -3.81 2.82
N GLN A 233 12.43 -3.21 1.64
CA GLN A 233 11.24 -3.16 0.80
C GLN A 233 11.05 -4.52 0.13
N PHE A 234 9.83 -5.06 0.14
CA PHE A 234 9.50 -6.28 -0.59
C PHE A 234 9.37 -5.99 -2.08
N THR A 235 9.98 -6.84 -2.92
CA THR A 235 9.84 -6.73 -4.38
C THR A 235 8.60 -7.42 -4.92
N GLY A 236 7.95 -8.26 -4.10
CA GLY A 236 6.86 -9.16 -4.50
C GLY A 236 7.32 -10.38 -5.31
N VAL A 237 8.60 -10.48 -5.66
CA VAL A 237 9.15 -11.70 -6.27
C VAL A 237 9.25 -12.75 -5.17
N SER A 238 8.57 -13.87 -5.34
CA SER A 238 8.65 -15.01 -4.45
C SER A 238 9.02 -16.27 -5.22
N LYS A 239 9.96 -17.05 -4.66
CA LYS A 239 10.39 -18.33 -5.23
C LYS A 239 10.47 -19.39 -4.14
N SER A 240 10.00 -20.59 -4.43
CA SER A 240 10.30 -21.75 -3.59
C SER A 240 11.74 -22.16 -3.78
N TRP A 241 12.39 -22.60 -2.71
CA TRP A 241 13.72 -23.18 -2.76
C TRP A 241 13.76 -24.33 -3.78
N ASP A 242 12.69 -25.11 -3.92
CA ASP A 242 12.66 -26.25 -4.84
C ASP A 242 12.66 -25.83 -6.32
N GLU A 243 12.23 -24.60 -6.63
CA GLU A 243 12.15 -24.06 -8.00
C GLU A 243 13.43 -23.38 -8.46
N VAL A 244 14.32 -22.98 -7.54
CA VAL A 244 15.54 -22.24 -7.89
C VAL A 244 16.69 -23.17 -8.20
N GLU A 245 17.44 -22.87 -9.27
CA GLU A 245 18.64 -23.61 -9.65
C GLU A 245 19.92 -22.93 -9.14
N THR A 246 21.04 -23.64 -9.16
CA THR A 246 22.37 -23.07 -8.91
C THR A 246 22.64 -21.92 -9.90
N GLY A 247 23.10 -20.79 -9.39
CA GLY A 247 23.32 -19.55 -10.15
C GLY A 247 22.14 -18.59 -10.13
N TYR A 248 20.98 -18.98 -9.59
CA TYR A 248 19.87 -18.04 -9.41
C TYR A 248 20.25 -16.93 -8.43
N ARG A 249 19.89 -15.68 -8.75
CA ARG A 249 20.25 -14.51 -7.94
C ARG A 249 19.02 -13.92 -7.28
N PHE A 250 19.04 -13.86 -5.95
CA PHE A 250 18.10 -13.11 -5.14
C PHE A 250 18.64 -11.70 -4.89
N TYR A 251 17.78 -10.70 -5.08
CA TYR A 251 18.10 -9.31 -4.76
C TYR A 251 17.44 -8.91 -3.45
N ARG A 252 17.93 -7.82 -2.85
CA ARG A 252 17.32 -7.26 -1.62
C ARG A 252 15.82 -7.05 -1.83
N GLY A 253 15.01 -7.60 -0.94
CA GLY A 253 13.55 -7.57 -1.01
C GLY A 253 12.88 -8.76 -1.69
N ASP A 254 13.62 -9.59 -2.43
CA ASP A 254 13.08 -10.85 -2.98
C ASP A 254 12.78 -11.83 -1.84
N ILE A 255 11.75 -12.66 -2.05
CA ILE A 255 11.24 -13.63 -1.08
C ILE A 255 11.67 -15.03 -1.51
N LEU A 256 12.18 -15.79 -0.54
CA LEU A 256 12.47 -17.21 -0.65
C LEU A 256 11.55 -17.98 0.30
N TYR A 257 10.81 -18.95 -0.23
CA TYR A 257 10.11 -19.94 0.58
C TYR A 257 10.98 -21.18 0.76
N TYR A 258 11.26 -21.56 2.01
CA TYR A 258 12.11 -22.69 2.34
C TYR A 258 11.63 -23.36 3.63
N ASN A 259 11.42 -24.68 3.60
CA ASN A 259 11.02 -25.50 4.74
C ASN A 259 9.80 -24.97 5.53
N GLY A 260 8.81 -24.42 4.83
CA GLY A 260 7.58 -23.92 5.46
C GLY A 260 7.64 -22.46 5.91
N ASP A 261 8.79 -21.81 5.79
CA ASP A 261 8.99 -20.43 6.20
C ASP A 261 9.33 -19.53 5.01
N TYR A 262 8.90 -18.27 5.09
CA TYR A 262 9.32 -17.25 4.13
C TYR A 262 10.52 -16.47 4.68
N TYR A 263 11.46 -16.18 3.81
CA TYR A 263 12.65 -15.39 4.07
C TYR A 263 12.68 -14.23 3.10
N VAL A 264 12.96 -13.02 3.59
CA VAL A 264 13.27 -11.89 2.72
C VAL A 264 14.79 -11.76 2.57
N CYS A 265 15.23 -11.56 1.35
CA CYS A 265 16.63 -11.30 1.04
C CYS A 265 17.01 -9.89 1.52
N ARG A 266 18.04 -9.78 2.34
CA ARG A 266 18.52 -8.53 2.96
C ARG A 266 19.99 -8.24 2.65
N VAL A 267 20.44 -8.67 1.47
CA VAL A 267 21.80 -8.39 1.00
C VAL A 267 22.12 -6.90 1.04
N GLU A 268 23.40 -6.61 1.25
CA GLU A 268 23.92 -5.25 1.34
C GLU A 268 24.12 -4.64 -0.05
N GLY A 269 23.86 -3.34 -0.13
CA GLY A 269 24.13 -2.51 -1.29
C GLY A 269 22.95 -2.44 -2.25
N TYR A 270 22.85 -1.30 -2.92
CA TYR A 270 21.76 -0.97 -3.85
C TYR A 270 21.63 -1.99 -5.00
N THR A 271 22.73 -2.63 -5.41
CA THR A 271 22.79 -3.64 -6.47
C THR A 271 23.30 -5.00 -5.98
N GLY A 272 23.35 -5.19 -4.66
CA GLY A 272 23.78 -6.46 -4.05
C GLY A 272 22.87 -7.62 -4.43
N TYR A 273 23.44 -8.81 -4.52
CA TYR A 273 22.70 -10.04 -4.79
C TYR A 273 23.26 -11.21 -3.99
N TYR A 274 22.40 -12.20 -3.75
CA TYR A 274 22.74 -13.49 -3.20
C TYR A 274 22.59 -14.55 -4.30
N GLU A 275 23.68 -15.22 -4.66
CA GLU A 275 23.66 -16.27 -5.68
C GLU A 275 23.48 -17.65 -5.03
N VAL A 276 22.49 -18.40 -5.48
CA VAL A 276 22.17 -19.75 -4.99
C VAL A 276 23.25 -20.73 -5.46
N THR A 277 23.72 -21.55 -4.53
CA THR A 277 24.60 -22.69 -4.79
C THR A 277 23.96 -23.93 -4.22
N LYS A 278 23.57 -24.86 -5.10
CA LYS A 278 23.09 -26.19 -4.73
C LYS A 278 24.11 -27.24 -5.15
N GLY A 279 24.44 -28.12 -4.20
CA GLY A 279 25.33 -29.24 -4.41
C GLY A 279 24.83 -30.48 -3.69
N GLU A 280 25.30 -31.65 -4.12
CA GLU A 280 24.91 -32.96 -3.58
C GLU A 280 25.19 -33.09 -2.08
N TRP A 281 26.25 -32.43 -1.59
CA TRP A 281 26.71 -32.52 -0.20
C TRP A 281 26.55 -31.23 0.60
N TRP A 282 26.31 -30.11 -0.09
CA TRP A 282 26.18 -28.79 0.53
C TRP A 282 25.42 -27.85 -0.38
N SER A 283 24.50 -27.09 0.21
CA SER A 283 23.79 -26.00 -0.46
C SER A 283 23.77 -24.79 0.46
N ASN A 284 23.76 -23.58 -0.09
CA ASN A 284 23.78 -22.34 0.69
C ASN A 284 22.39 -21.93 1.19
N THR A 285 21.68 -22.85 1.84
CA THR A 285 20.31 -22.64 2.34
C THR A 285 20.23 -21.52 3.38
N PRO A 286 19.06 -20.86 3.52
CA PRO A 286 18.93 -19.67 4.37
C PRO A 286 19.06 -19.95 5.88
N ASP A 287 18.88 -21.21 6.32
CA ASP A 287 19.01 -21.66 7.70
C ASP A 287 20.45 -21.88 8.16
N LEU A 288 21.42 -21.89 7.23
CA LEU A 288 22.83 -22.04 7.57
C LEU A 288 23.44 -20.74 8.07
N SER A 289 24.27 -20.82 9.12
CA SER A 289 24.97 -19.66 9.70
C SER A 289 25.83 -18.90 8.69
N GLY A 290 26.42 -19.59 7.71
CA GLY A 290 27.20 -18.97 6.62
C GLY A 290 26.37 -18.19 5.58
N SER A 291 25.06 -18.40 5.56
CA SER A 291 24.11 -17.77 4.64
C SER A 291 23.16 -16.80 5.32
N ALA A 292 22.93 -16.95 6.63
CA ALA A 292 21.93 -16.22 7.40
C ALA A 292 22.09 -14.69 7.38
N TRP A 293 23.27 -14.18 7.04
CA TRP A 293 23.48 -12.74 6.85
C TRP A 293 22.64 -12.17 5.70
N ALA A 294 22.39 -12.96 4.64
CA ALA A 294 21.63 -12.55 3.47
C ALA A 294 20.12 -12.68 3.64
N TRP A 295 19.66 -13.33 4.71
CA TRP A 295 18.26 -13.70 4.88
C TRP A 295 17.71 -13.20 6.21
N TYR A 296 16.48 -12.70 6.16
CA TYR A 296 15.68 -12.45 7.35
C TYR A 296 14.45 -13.35 7.29
N LYS A 297 14.33 -14.26 8.26
CA LYS A 297 13.17 -15.14 8.37
C LYS A 297 11.97 -14.31 8.82
N LEU A 298 10.89 -14.33 8.04
CA LEU A 298 9.65 -13.70 8.42
C LEU A 298 9.01 -14.53 9.54
N SER A 299 8.72 -13.90 10.67
CA SER A 299 7.90 -14.45 11.73
C SER A 299 6.52 -13.84 11.66
N SER A 300 5.51 -14.63 12.05
CA SER A 300 4.15 -14.14 12.31
C SER A 300 4.17 -13.08 13.39
#